data_AF-A0A9E0FGW8-F1
#
_entry.id   AF-A0A9E0FGW8-F1
#
_cell.length_a   1.000
_cell.length_b   1.000
_cell.length_c   1.000
_cell.angle_alpha   90.00
_cell.angle_beta   90.00
_cell.angle_gamma   90.00
#
_symmetry.space_group_name_H-M   'P 1'
#
loop_
_entity.id
_entity.type
_entity.pdbx_description
1 polymer ?
#
loop_
_entity_poly.entity_id
_entity_poly.type
_entity_poly.pdbx_seq_one_letter_code
_entity_poly.pdbx_strand_id
1 'polypeptide(L)'
;SKCFIETQQLSCITCHNPHLTVKETPVAQFNAPCQSCHNNGNDCTETIAARNLKQDNCSGCHIPKSGSIDIPHVSISDHKIQIPGKDAMKEDGQFVRLIALTDSNASPVTMAKGYLKYFEAFTHQPIMLDSAWMWLQKVKIKDEPYYKASIHYHYLNGNFKQIIADASKLNAMKIPDAWTYYRIGESYFTMKDFPNAIVYFKKAVEVLPYNLDFNLKLGSAYFRVNNFSDAQKVFAFIINENPKYEKAWMNLGAVYLQNGKYQEAEFALINAIQLDPDYLQARLTLVDLYIKTRQKQKAKDELKYLLAFYPEDIYVKQMQQSVNSL
;
A
#
# COMPACT_ATOMS: atom_id res chain seq x y z
N SER A 1 -16.91 -2.85 -27.43
CA SER A 1 -17.31 -3.69 -28.57
C SER A 1 -18.21 -4.82 -28.08
N LYS A 2 -18.94 -5.52 -28.95
CA LYS A 2 -19.74 -6.71 -28.58
C LYS A 2 -18.89 -7.75 -27.83
N CYS A 3 -17.64 -7.95 -28.28
CA CYS A 3 -16.60 -8.73 -27.60
C CYS A 3 -16.33 -8.27 -26.15
N PHE A 4 -16.15 -6.97 -25.86
CA PHE A 4 -15.92 -6.48 -24.50
C PHE A 4 -17.15 -6.69 -23.58
N ILE A 5 -18.35 -6.54 -24.12
CA ILE A 5 -19.61 -6.70 -23.38
C ILE A 5 -19.89 -8.18 -23.09
N GLU A 6 -19.59 -9.07 -24.04
CA GLU A 6 -19.79 -10.53 -23.91
C GLU A 6 -18.73 -11.20 -23.02
N THR A 7 -17.48 -10.70 -23.01
CA THR A 7 -16.40 -11.28 -22.21
C THR A 7 -16.33 -10.76 -20.77
N GLN A 8 -16.94 -9.61 -20.47
CA GLN A 8 -17.00 -8.93 -19.16
C GLN A 8 -15.67 -8.77 -18.37
N GLN A 9 -14.50 -9.15 -18.92
CA GLN A 9 -13.25 -9.32 -18.17
C GLN A 9 -11.95 -9.07 -18.97
N LEU A 10 -11.96 -8.17 -19.96
CA LEU A 10 -10.68 -7.71 -20.53
C LEU A 10 -9.96 -6.80 -19.52
N SER A 11 -8.88 -7.31 -18.94
CA SER A 11 -7.97 -6.60 -18.04
C SER A 11 -6.55 -6.66 -18.61
N CYS A 12 -5.61 -5.92 -18.03
CA CYS A 12 -4.21 -5.93 -18.50
C CYS A 12 -3.63 -7.36 -18.52
N ILE A 13 -3.98 -8.19 -17.54
CA ILE A 13 -3.51 -9.59 -17.44
C ILE A 13 -4.16 -10.53 -18.47
N THR A 14 -5.26 -10.13 -19.10
CA THR A 14 -5.93 -10.93 -20.13
C THR A 14 -5.14 -10.91 -21.45
N CYS A 15 -4.37 -9.84 -21.69
CA CYS A 15 -3.62 -9.65 -22.93
C CYS A 15 -2.10 -9.83 -22.75
N HIS A 16 -1.56 -9.66 -21.54
CA HIS A 16 -0.13 -9.89 -21.28
C HIS A 16 0.15 -10.34 -19.85
N ASN A 17 1.26 -11.05 -19.63
CA ASN A 17 1.77 -11.33 -18.30
C ASN A 17 2.42 -10.05 -17.73
N PRO A 18 2.02 -9.54 -16.56
CA PRO A 18 2.59 -8.31 -15.97
C PRO A 18 4.03 -8.47 -15.49
N HIS A 19 4.53 -9.71 -15.34
CA HIS A 19 5.92 -9.99 -14.99
C HIS A 19 6.84 -10.13 -16.21
N LEU A 20 6.28 -10.18 -17.42
CA LEU A 20 7.04 -10.14 -18.66
C LEU A 20 6.94 -8.75 -19.26
N THR A 21 8.09 -8.19 -19.63
CA THR A 21 8.11 -6.86 -20.23
C THR A 21 7.35 -6.88 -21.55
N VAL A 22 6.49 -5.88 -21.76
CA VAL A 22 5.76 -5.67 -23.02
C VAL A 22 6.70 -5.49 -24.23
N LYS A 23 7.99 -5.24 -24.00
CA LYS A 23 9.02 -5.17 -25.05
C LYS A 23 9.42 -6.55 -25.58
N GLU A 24 9.23 -7.62 -24.81
CA GLU A 24 9.63 -8.99 -25.15
C GLU A 24 8.43 -9.90 -25.43
N THR A 25 7.22 -9.52 -24.98
CA THR A 25 5.98 -10.25 -25.27
C THR A 25 5.65 -10.22 -26.77
N PRO A 26 5.49 -11.38 -27.45
CA PRO A 26 5.18 -11.43 -28.88
C PRO A 26 3.81 -10.82 -29.21
N VAL A 27 3.72 -10.11 -30.35
CA VAL A 27 2.48 -9.49 -30.86
C VAL A 27 1.32 -10.47 -30.98
N ALA A 28 1.61 -11.73 -31.32
CA ALA A 28 0.60 -12.79 -31.41
C ALA A 28 -0.15 -13.00 -30.08
N GLN A 29 0.54 -12.86 -28.94
CA GLN A 29 -0.05 -13.02 -27.61
C GLN A 29 -1.06 -11.90 -27.29
N PHE A 30 -0.79 -10.68 -27.74
CA PHE A 30 -1.72 -9.56 -27.59
C PHE A 30 -2.94 -9.65 -28.51
N ASN A 31 -2.80 -10.30 -29.67
CA ASN A 31 -3.87 -10.41 -30.66
C ASN A 31 -4.77 -11.63 -30.44
N ALA A 32 -4.27 -12.68 -29.77
CA ALA A 32 -5.02 -13.91 -29.53
C ALA A 32 -6.38 -13.70 -28.84
N PRO A 33 -6.50 -12.85 -27.78
CA PRO A 33 -7.81 -12.57 -27.17
C PRO A 33 -8.79 -11.87 -28.10
N CYS A 34 -8.30 -11.04 -29.03
CA CYS A 34 -9.16 -10.43 -30.05
C CYS A 34 -9.63 -11.49 -31.06
N GLN A 35 -8.72 -12.35 -31.52
CA GLN A 35 -9.00 -13.41 -32.49
C GLN A 35 -9.92 -14.51 -31.94
N SER A 36 -9.96 -14.72 -30.62
CA SER A 36 -10.94 -15.65 -30.03
C SER A 36 -12.39 -15.17 -30.13
N CYS A 37 -12.61 -13.86 -30.35
CA CYS A 37 -13.94 -13.28 -30.48
C CYS A 37 -14.24 -12.73 -31.89
N HIS A 38 -13.20 -12.49 -32.70
CA HIS A 38 -13.29 -11.99 -34.06
C HIS A 38 -12.77 -13.06 -35.02
N ASN A 39 -13.50 -13.37 -36.09
CA ASN A 39 -13.22 -14.48 -37.01
C ASN A 39 -11.91 -14.30 -37.80
N ASN A 40 -10.75 -14.42 -37.16
CA ASN A 40 -9.40 -14.21 -37.72
C ASN A 40 -9.30 -12.96 -38.61
N GLY A 41 -9.92 -11.85 -38.19
CA GLY A 41 -9.86 -10.57 -38.89
C GLY A 41 -10.82 -10.41 -40.07
N ASN A 42 -11.67 -11.40 -40.39
CA ASN A 42 -12.69 -11.25 -41.44
C ASN A 42 -13.76 -10.19 -41.11
N ASP A 43 -13.92 -9.88 -39.82
CA ASP A 43 -14.84 -8.84 -39.34
C ASP A 43 -14.20 -7.43 -39.35
N CYS A 44 -12.94 -7.32 -39.80
CA CYS A 44 -12.25 -6.03 -39.88
C CYS A 44 -12.76 -5.21 -41.07
N THR A 45 -13.32 -4.04 -40.77
CA THR A 45 -13.85 -3.10 -41.79
C THR A 45 -12.77 -2.33 -42.55
N GLU A 46 -11.50 -2.53 -42.21
CA GLU A 46 -10.36 -1.85 -42.83
C GLU A 46 -9.93 -2.54 -44.13
N THR A 47 -9.33 -1.78 -45.04
CA THR A 47 -8.90 -2.31 -46.34
C THR A 47 -7.83 -3.40 -46.21
N ILE A 48 -7.87 -4.40 -47.09
CA ILE A 48 -6.88 -5.50 -47.13
C ILE A 48 -5.45 -4.96 -47.25
N ALA A 49 -5.25 -3.87 -48.03
CA ALA A 49 -3.95 -3.23 -48.18
C ALA A 49 -3.42 -2.64 -46.85
N ALA A 50 -4.28 -1.97 -46.08
CA ALA A 50 -3.90 -1.41 -44.78
C ALA A 50 -3.66 -2.50 -43.72
N ARG A 51 -4.46 -3.57 -43.73
CA ARG A 51 -4.29 -4.74 -42.86
C ARG A 51 -2.97 -5.46 -43.12
N ASN A 52 -2.62 -5.70 -44.38
CA ASN A 52 -1.36 -6.32 -44.78
C ASN A 52 -0.16 -5.48 -44.35
N LEU A 53 -0.24 -4.15 -44.49
CA LEU A 53 0.82 -3.23 -44.07
C LEU A 53 1.08 -3.28 -42.56
N LYS A 54 0.06 -3.61 -41.76
CA LYS A 54 0.15 -3.77 -40.30
C LYS A 54 0.21 -5.24 -39.85
N GLN A 55 0.36 -6.19 -40.77
CA GLN A 55 0.42 -7.62 -40.51
C GLN A 55 -0.74 -8.15 -39.64
N ASP A 56 -1.95 -7.66 -39.88
CA ASP A 56 -3.15 -7.99 -39.09
C ASP A 56 -2.97 -7.78 -37.56
N ASN A 57 -2.19 -6.77 -37.17
CA ASN A 57 -1.96 -6.43 -35.78
C ASN A 57 -3.15 -5.68 -35.15
N CYS A 58 -4.13 -6.43 -34.63
CA CYS A 58 -5.33 -5.88 -34.01
C CYS A 58 -5.00 -4.93 -32.85
N SER A 59 -4.13 -5.35 -31.92
CA SER A 59 -3.74 -4.55 -30.76
C SER A 59 -3.01 -3.26 -31.16
N GLY A 60 -2.16 -3.32 -32.19
CA GLY A 60 -1.43 -2.16 -32.69
C GLY A 60 -2.31 -1.05 -33.29
N CYS A 61 -3.49 -1.38 -33.81
CA CYS A 61 -4.42 -0.41 -34.40
C CYS A 61 -5.52 0.04 -33.44
N HIS A 62 -6.02 -0.87 -32.59
CA HIS A 62 -7.18 -0.61 -31.73
C HIS A 62 -6.85 -0.33 -30.26
N ILE A 63 -5.60 -0.56 -29.83
CA ILE A 63 -5.11 -0.22 -28.50
C ILE A 63 -4.09 0.91 -28.65
N PRO A 64 -4.54 2.18 -28.75
CA PRO A 64 -3.63 3.30 -28.90
C PRO A 64 -2.72 3.38 -27.69
N LYS A 65 -1.44 3.68 -27.93
CA LYS A 65 -0.47 3.94 -26.86
C LYS A 65 -0.86 5.26 -26.19
N SER A 66 -1.28 5.21 -24.92
CA SER A 66 -1.42 6.41 -24.09
C SER A 66 -0.09 6.72 -23.40
N GLY A 67 0.19 8.01 -23.22
CA GLY A 67 1.32 8.45 -22.41
C GLY A 67 1.05 8.25 -20.92
N SER A 68 2.10 8.19 -20.11
CA SER A 68 2.02 8.08 -18.64
C SER A 68 1.32 9.27 -17.97
N ILE A 69 1.15 10.39 -18.68
CA ILE A 69 0.57 11.62 -18.14
C ILE A 69 -0.96 11.56 -17.99
N ASP A 70 -1.63 10.62 -18.67
CA ASP A 70 -3.09 10.50 -18.69
C ASP A 70 -3.66 9.57 -17.60
N ILE A 71 -2.82 9.03 -16.72
CA ILE A 71 -3.22 8.07 -15.69
C ILE A 71 -2.89 8.63 -14.29
N PRO A 72 -3.86 9.27 -13.59
CA PRO A 72 -3.58 10.02 -12.36
C PRO A 72 -3.18 9.17 -11.14
N HIS A 73 -3.10 7.84 -11.26
CA HIS A 73 -2.84 6.93 -10.13
C HIS A 73 -1.74 5.88 -10.40
N VAL A 74 -0.91 6.04 -11.43
CA VAL A 74 0.19 5.10 -11.69
C VAL A 74 1.50 5.86 -11.81
N SER A 75 2.43 5.61 -10.90
CA SER A 75 3.84 5.99 -11.05
C SER A 75 4.53 4.93 -11.90
N ILE A 76 4.78 5.25 -13.18
CA ILE A 76 5.62 4.43 -14.05
C ILE A 76 7.04 4.99 -13.94
N SER A 77 7.97 4.24 -13.37
CA SER A 77 9.39 4.48 -13.56
C SER A 77 9.76 4.05 -14.98
N ASP A 78 9.74 4.99 -15.92
CA ASP A 78 10.21 4.70 -17.28
C ASP A 78 11.75 4.64 -17.30
N HIS A 79 12.31 3.57 -17.84
CA HIS A 79 13.74 3.53 -18.17
C HIS A 79 13.93 4.37 -19.44
N LYS A 80 14.33 5.63 -19.25
CA LYS A 80 14.59 6.61 -20.32
C LYS A 80 15.56 6.06 -21.37
N ILE A 81 15.05 5.61 -22.52
CA ILE A 81 15.87 5.37 -23.72
C ILE A 81 15.73 6.61 -24.61
N GLN A 82 16.73 7.49 -24.55
CA GLN A 82 16.81 8.70 -25.38
C GLN A 82 17.84 8.55 -26.50
N ILE A 83 17.61 9.20 -27.64
CA ILE A 83 18.66 9.45 -28.65
C ILE A 83 19.54 10.59 -28.11
N PRO A 84 20.86 10.42 -27.95
CA PRO A 84 21.73 11.47 -27.46
C PRO A 84 21.70 12.70 -28.39
N GLY A 85 21.43 13.90 -27.84
CA GLY A 85 21.78 15.17 -28.48
C GLY A 85 20.65 16.01 -29.09
N LYS A 86 19.37 15.65 -28.96
CA LYS A 86 18.25 16.52 -29.37
C LYS A 86 17.18 16.61 -28.30
N ASP A 87 17.57 17.28 -27.23
CA ASP A 87 16.81 18.32 -26.54
C ASP A 87 17.76 18.81 -25.45
N ALA A 88 18.06 20.11 -25.41
CA ALA A 88 18.55 20.66 -24.16
C ALA A 88 17.46 20.32 -23.15
N MET A 89 17.76 19.43 -22.19
CA MET A 89 16.90 19.20 -21.05
C MET A 89 16.51 20.60 -20.59
N LYS A 90 15.23 20.98 -20.72
CA LYS A 90 14.73 22.03 -19.85
C LYS A 90 14.93 21.40 -18.48
N GLU A 91 15.98 21.84 -17.79
CA GLU A 91 16.18 21.47 -16.41
C GLU A 91 14.85 21.79 -15.75
N ASP A 92 14.17 20.76 -15.23
CA ASP A 92 13.01 20.98 -14.39
C ASP A 92 13.47 21.99 -13.35
N GLY A 93 12.81 23.16 -13.35
CA GLY A 93 13.23 24.26 -12.50
C GLY A 93 13.34 23.76 -11.07
N GLN A 94 14.40 24.16 -10.35
CA GLN A 94 14.57 23.75 -8.96
C GLN A 94 13.33 24.15 -8.16
N PHE A 95 12.85 23.24 -7.31
CA PHE A 95 11.76 23.55 -6.40
C PHE A 95 12.16 24.76 -5.55
N VAL A 96 11.40 25.85 -5.67
CA VAL A 96 11.67 27.08 -4.92
C VAL A 96 10.84 27.14 -3.64
N ARG A 97 9.51 27.06 -3.78
CA ARG A 97 8.55 27.11 -2.65
C ARG A 97 7.15 26.72 -3.10
N LEU A 98 6.32 26.31 -2.14
CA LEU A 98 4.87 26.30 -2.30
C LEU A 98 4.31 27.72 -2.16
N ILE A 99 3.28 28.00 -2.97
CA ILE A 99 2.46 29.22 -2.88
C ILE A 99 0.99 28.83 -2.79
N ALA A 100 0.21 29.60 -2.03
CA ALA A 100 -1.24 29.44 -2.00
C ALA A 100 -1.85 30.24 -3.17
N LEU A 101 -2.50 29.54 -4.09
CA LEU A 101 -3.09 30.17 -5.29
C LEU A 101 -4.42 30.87 -4.99
N THR A 102 -5.17 30.37 -4.02
CA THR A 102 -6.52 30.84 -3.68
C THR A 102 -6.53 31.89 -2.57
N ASP A 103 -5.43 32.02 -1.83
CA ASP A 103 -5.29 32.94 -0.71
C ASP A 103 -3.89 33.55 -0.72
N SER A 104 -3.79 34.80 -1.16
CA SER A 104 -2.53 35.53 -1.23
C SER A 104 -1.92 35.80 0.15
N ASN A 105 -2.71 35.69 1.22
CA ASN A 105 -2.30 35.90 2.61
C ASN A 105 -2.52 34.65 3.47
N ALA A 106 -2.29 33.47 2.88
CA ALA A 106 -2.42 32.20 3.59
C ALA A 106 -1.69 32.20 4.93
N SER A 107 -2.42 31.80 5.99
CA SER A 107 -1.87 31.77 7.34
C SER A 107 -0.62 30.87 7.42
N PRO A 108 0.31 31.12 8.37
CA PRO A 108 1.47 30.25 8.55
C PRO A 108 1.10 28.77 8.78
N VAL A 109 0.00 28.50 9.49
CA VAL A 109 -0.53 27.12 9.68
C VAL A 109 -0.97 26.52 8.34
N THR A 110 -1.65 27.29 7.49
CA THR A 110 -2.08 26.85 6.16
C THR A 110 -0.88 26.49 5.30
N MET A 111 0.15 27.34 5.30
CA MET A 111 1.39 27.08 4.55
C MET A 111 2.09 25.82 5.07
N ALA A 112 2.23 25.67 6.39
CA ALA A 112 2.81 24.46 6.98
C ALA A 112 2.06 23.19 6.54
N LYS A 113 0.72 23.17 6.64
CA LYS A 113 -0.11 22.05 6.19
C LYS A 113 0.10 21.73 4.71
N GLY A 114 0.28 22.74 3.87
CA GLY A 114 0.60 22.56 2.45
C GLY A 114 1.89 21.77 2.25
N TYR A 115 2.98 22.16 2.93
CA TYR A 115 4.25 21.44 2.87
C TYR A 115 4.15 20.02 3.42
N LEU A 116 3.45 19.80 4.53
CA LEU A 116 3.27 18.46 5.12
C LEU A 116 2.52 17.52 4.16
N LYS A 117 1.44 18.00 3.55
CA LYS A 117 0.69 17.23 2.54
C LYS A 117 1.53 16.98 1.30
N TYR A 118 2.30 17.97 0.85
CA TYR A 118 3.16 17.81 -0.31
C TYR A 118 4.25 16.75 -0.06
N PHE A 119 4.79 16.71 1.16
CA PHE A 119 5.73 15.68 1.58
C PHE A 119 5.11 14.27 1.49
N GLU A 120 3.96 14.07 2.15
CA GLU A 120 3.29 12.76 2.14
C GLU A 120 2.85 12.29 0.76
N ALA A 121 2.33 13.20 -0.07
CA ALA A 121 1.70 12.83 -1.32
C ALA A 121 2.67 12.75 -2.50
N PHE A 122 3.74 13.55 -2.51
CA PHE A 122 4.57 13.73 -3.71
C PHE A 122 6.07 13.59 -3.48
N THR A 123 6.60 13.88 -2.29
CA THR A 123 8.05 13.92 -2.08
C THR A 123 8.47 13.58 -0.66
N HIS A 124 9.32 12.58 -0.48
CA HIS A 124 9.88 12.25 0.83
C HIS A 124 11.16 13.04 1.15
N GLN A 125 11.35 14.22 0.54
CA GLN A 125 12.53 15.05 0.75
C GLN A 125 12.47 15.81 2.07
N PRO A 126 13.49 15.71 2.95
CA PRO A 126 13.51 16.35 4.26
C PRO A 126 13.27 17.87 4.25
N ILE A 127 13.71 18.57 3.20
CA ILE A 127 13.55 20.02 3.07
C ILE A 127 12.08 20.51 3.13
N MET A 128 11.13 19.65 2.77
CA MET A 128 9.71 19.97 2.89
C MET A 128 9.27 20.03 4.36
N LEU A 129 9.79 19.14 5.19
CA LEU A 129 9.55 19.16 6.62
C LEU A 129 10.24 20.36 7.28
N ASP A 130 11.45 20.71 6.86
CA ASP A 130 12.13 21.94 7.33
C ASP A 130 11.31 23.20 7.03
N SER A 131 10.77 23.27 5.80
CA SER A 131 9.90 24.37 5.38
C SER A 131 8.60 24.40 6.19
N ALA A 132 7.97 23.24 6.41
CA ALA A 132 6.79 23.14 7.25
C ALA A 132 7.06 23.61 8.69
N TRP A 133 8.19 23.20 9.27
CA TRP A 133 8.60 23.60 10.61
C TRP A 133 8.86 25.10 10.71
N MET A 134 9.57 25.68 9.73
CA MET A 134 9.78 27.13 9.66
C MET A 134 8.45 27.90 9.69
N TRP A 135 7.44 27.43 8.95
CA TRP A 135 6.11 28.04 8.97
C TRP A 135 5.39 27.87 10.31
N LEU A 136 5.49 26.70 10.95
CA LEU A 136 4.94 26.48 12.28
C LEU A 136 5.57 27.42 13.33
N GLN A 137 6.87 27.74 13.22
CA GLN A 137 7.52 28.70 14.13
C GLN A 137 7.01 30.14 13.98
N LYS A 138 6.44 30.50 12.82
CA LYS A 138 5.86 31.84 12.58
C LYS A 138 4.45 32.00 13.18
N VAL A 139 3.86 30.93 13.70
CA VAL A 139 2.50 30.95 14.27
C VAL A 139 2.53 31.61 15.65
N LYS A 140 1.81 32.74 15.77
CA LYS A 140 1.76 33.52 17.02
C LYS A 140 0.83 32.91 18.07
N ILE A 141 -0.31 32.37 17.65
CA ILE A 141 -1.33 31.80 18.52
C ILE A 141 -1.36 30.29 18.29
N LYS A 142 -1.06 29.52 19.34
CA LYS A 142 -1.01 28.06 19.29
C LYS A 142 -2.36 27.49 19.71
N ASP A 143 -3.29 27.48 18.76
CA ASP A 143 -4.65 26.96 18.89
C ASP A 143 -4.80 25.56 18.25
N GLU A 144 -6.03 25.08 18.10
CA GLU A 144 -6.32 23.76 17.54
C GLU A 144 -5.66 23.52 16.15
N PRO A 145 -5.84 24.40 15.15
CA PRO A 145 -5.19 24.26 13.85
C PRO A 145 -3.67 24.11 13.93
N TYR A 146 -3.02 24.86 14.82
CA TYR A 146 -1.58 24.75 15.06
C TYR A 146 -1.21 23.38 15.60
N TYR A 147 -1.82 22.92 16.69
CA TYR A 147 -1.45 21.64 17.30
C TYR A 147 -1.75 20.45 16.39
N LYS A 148 -2.85 20.49 15.60
CA LYS A 148 -3.10 19.47 14.57
C LYS A 148 -1.96 19.41 13.54
N ALA A 149 -1.48 20.56 13.07
CA ALA A 149 -0.37 20.63 12.13
C ALA A 149 0.98 20.23 12.77
N SER A 150 1.20 20.58 14.04
CA SER A 150 2.38 20.20 14.82
C SER A 150 2.44 18.69 15.04
N ILE A 151 1.33 18.07 15.44
CA ILE A 151 1.18 16.61 15.56
C ILE A 151 1.48 15.93 14.22
N HIS A 152 0.94 16.47 13.13
CA HIS A 152 1.20 15.96 11.79
C HIS A 152 2.69 16.05 11.42
N TYR A 153 3.33 17.20 11.64
CA TYR A 153 4.77 17.38 11.42
C TYR A 153 5.60 16.38 12.23
N HIS A 154 5.35 16.28 13.54
CA HIS A 154 6.10 15.39 14.41
C HIS A 154 5.87 13.92 14.09
N TYR A 155 4.69 13.55 13.58
CA TYR A 155 4.43 12.20 13.10
C TYR A 155 5.32 11.83 11.92
N LEU A 156 5.43 12.72 10.94
CA LEU A 156 6.30 12.52 9.77
C LEU A 156 7.78 12.52 10.14
N ASN A 157 8.16 13.22 11.21
CA ASN A 157 9.54 13.23 11.72
C ASN A 157 9.84 12.12 12.75
N GLY A 158 8.87 11.26 13.09
CA GLY A 158 9.04 10.20 14.10
C GLY A 158 9.20 10.71 15.54
N ASN A 159 8.86 11.97 15.83
CA ASN A 159 9.01 12.59 17.15
C ASN A 159 7.81 12.27 18.06
N PHE A 160 7.61 10.99 18.38
CA PHE A 160 6.41 10.48 19.08
C PHE A 160 6.19 11.10 20.47
N LYS A 161 7.26 11.41 21.21
CA LYS A 161 7.16 12.08 22.51
C LYS A 161 6.52 13.48 22.40
N GLN A 162 6.87 14.22 21.36
CA GLN A 162 6.34 15.57 21.15
C GLN A 162 4.86 15.53 20.73
N ILE A 163 4.45 14.51 19.99
CA ILE A 163 3.04 14.29 19.62
C ILE A 163 2.18 14.13 20.87
N ILE A 164 2.63 13.36 21.86
CA ILE A 164 1.91 13.16 23.12
C ILE A 164 1.80 14.48 23.90
N ALA A 165 2.89 15.27 23.95
CA ALA A 165 2.89 16.58 24.60
C ALA A 165 1.91 17.55 23.92
N ASP A 166 1.89 17.58 22.58
CA ASP A 166 0.99 18.44 21.81
C ASP A 166 -0.47 17.95 21.90
N ALA A 167 -0.71 16.64 21.96
CA ALA A 167 -2.03 16.06 22.16
C ALA A 167 -2.65 16.47 23.50
N SER A 168 -1.83 16.55 24.56
CA SER A 168 -2.26 17.04 25.87
C SER A 168 -2.64 18.52 25.81
N LYS A 169 -1.81 19.38 25.20
CA LYS A 169 -2.10 20.82 25.03
C LYS A 169 -3.35 21.07 24.19
N LEU A 170 -3.57 20.24 23.19
CA LEU A 170 -4.75 20.28 22.33
C LEU A 170 -6.03 19.81 23.04
N ASN A 171 -5.92 19.13 24.18
CA ASN A 171 -7.02 18.34 24.76
C ASN A 171 -7.65 17.40 23.71
N ALA A 172 -6.79 16.67 22.98
CA ALA A 172 -7.13 15.98 21.74
C ALA A 172 -8.41 15.11 21.81
N MET A 173 -8.69 14.47 22.95
CA MET A 173 -9.88 13.64 23.17
C MET A 173 -11.23 14.36 22.95
N LYS A 174 -11.24 15.70 22.95
CA LYS A 174 -12.45 16.51 22.71
C LYS A 174 -12.63 16.92 21.25
N ILE A 175 -11.65 16.64 20.39
CA ILE A 175 -11.59 17.17 19.03
C ILE A 175 -11.72 16.00 18.04
N PRO A 176 -12.90 15.80 17.44
CA PRO A 176 -13.16 14.64 16.59
C PRO A 176 -12.44 14.78 15.24
N ASP A 177 -11.18 14.34 15.19
CA ASP A 177 -10.36 14.32 13.99
C ASP A 177 -9.64 12.97 13.86
N ALA A 178 -10.09 12.15 12.92
CA ALA A 178 -9.66 10.76 12.80
C ALA A 178 -8.15 10.62 12.59
N TRP A 179 -7.56 11.48 11.73
CA TRP A 179 -6.13 11.46 11.44
C TRP A 179 -5.29 11.92 12.62
N THR A 180 -5.74 12.91 13.38
CA THR A 180 -5.07 13.34 14.62
C THR A 180 -5.10 12.21 15.64
N TYR A 181 -6.25 11.58 15.85
CA TYR A 181 -6.36 10.40 16.71
C TYR A 181 -5.46 9.25 16.27
N TYR A 182 -5.44 8.93 14.97
CA TYR A 182 -4.57 7.90 14.42
C TYR A 182 -3.08 8.19 14.70
N ARG A 183 -2.62 9.42 14.44
CA ARG A 183 -1.20 9.81 14.67
C ARG A 183 -0.82 9.74 16.14
N ILE A 184 -1.71 10.12 17.05
CA ILE A 184 -1.49 9.99 18.49
C ILE A 184 -1.46 8.52 18.90
N GLY A 185 -2.42 7.72 18.41
CA GLY A 185 -2.48 6.28 18.68
C GLY A 185 -1.23 5.54 18.23
N GLU A 186 -0.73 5.86 17.02
CA GLU A 186 0.50 5.27 16.48
C GLU A 186 1.74 5.70 17.27
N SER A 187 1.72 6.91 17.85
CA SER A 187 2.78 7.37 18.75
C SER A 187 2.84 6.52 20.02
N TYR A 188 1.70 6.28 20.67
CA TYR A 188 1.61 5.38 21.81
C TYR A 188 1.98 3.94 21.45
N PHE A 189 1.52 3.44 20.30
CA PHE A 189 1.82 2.09 19.82
C PHE A 189 3.32 1.89 19.63
N THR A 190 3.99 2.85 18.99
CA THR A 190 5.46 2.81 18.77
C THR A 190 6.23 2.88 20.08
N MET A 191 5.71 3.63 21.06
CA MET A 191 6.25 3.69 22.42
C MET A 191 5.87 2.48 23.28
N LYS A 192 5.20 1.47 22.71
CA LYS A 192 4.72 0.24 23.37
C LYS A 192 3.67 0.46 24.47
N ASP A 193 3.06 1.64 24.51
CA ASP A 193 1.90 1.92 25.35
C ASP A 193 0.62 1.54 24.60
N PHE A 194 0.42 0.23 24.46
CA PHE A 194 -0.71 -0.32 23.73
C PHE A 194 -2.09 0.05 24.31
N PRO A 195 -2.30 0.13 25.64
CA PRO A 195 -3.57 0.57 26.20
C PRO A 195 -3.99 1.97 25.72
N ASN A 196 -3.09 2.96 25.76
CA ASN A 196 -3.39 4.29 25.25
C ASN A 196 -3.52 4.31 23.73
N ALA A 197 -2.72 3.51 23.00
CA ALA A 197 -2.87 3.37 21.55
C ALA A 197 -4.29 2.91 21.17
N ILE A 198 -4.84 1.91 21.87
CA ILE A 198 -6.20 1.41 21.67
C ILE A 198 -7.23 2.53 21.84
N VAL A 199 -7.11 3.35 22.89
CA VAL A 199 -8.05 4.46 23.14
C VAL A 199 -8.13 5.40 21.93
N TYR A 200 -6.97 5.82 21.42
CA TYR A 200 -6.91 6.74 20.29
C TYR A 200 -7.27 6.07 18.95
N PHE A 201 -6.88 4.81 18.72
CA PHE A 201 -7.30 4.09 17.51
C PHE A 201 -8.81 3.84 17.48
N LYS A 202 -9.45 3.53 18.62
CA LYS A 202 -10.91 3.43 18.69
C LYS A 202 -11.56 4.75 18.29
N LYS A 203 -11.05 5.88 18.77
CA LYS A 203 -11.54 7.21 18.37
C LYS A 203 -11.33 7.49 16.88
N ALA A 204 -10.22 7.06 16.30
CA ALA A 204 -9.99 7.19 14.86
C ALA A 204 -11.00 6.37 14.04
N VAL A 205 -11.27 5.13 14.45
CA VAL A 205 -12.27 4.23 13.82
C VAL A 205 -13.70 4.74 14.05
N GLU A 206 -14.02 5.31 15.21
CA GLU A 206 -15.34 5.92 15.46
C GLU A 206 -15.64 7.07 14.48
N VAL A 207 -14.62 7.85 14.09
CA VAL A 207 -14.79 8.98 13.17
C VAL A 207 -14.77 8.53 11.70
N LEU A 208 -13.91 7.57 11.33
CA LEU A 208 -13.82 7.00 9.97
C LEU A 208 -13.87 5.46 10.01
N PRO A 209 -15.05 4.85 10.17
CA PRO A 209 -15.19 3.42 10.40
C PRO A 209 -14.72 2.53 9.24
N TYR A 210 -14.82 3.04 8.01
CA TYR A 210 -14.41 2.31 6.79
C TYR A 210 -12.96 2.60 6.36
N ASN A 211 -12.18 3.33 7.17
CA ASN A 211 -10.74 3.39 6.96
C ASN A 211 -10.11 2.08 7.48
N LEU A 212 -9.82 1.16 6.57
CA LEU A 212 -9.34 -0.17 6.91
C LEU A 212 -7.94 -0.17 7.55
N ASP A 213 -7.10 0.81 7.21
CA ASP A 213 -5.78 0.96 7.84
C ASP A 213 -5.89 1.32 9.33
N PHE A 214 -6.87 2.14 9.70
CA PHE A 214 -7.13 2.49 11.11
C PHE A 214 -7.64 1.27 11.89
N ASN A 215 -8.53 0.49 11.28
CA ASN A 215 -8.98 -0.78 11.84
C ASN A 215 -7.80 -1.75 11.98
N LEU A 216 -6.92 -1.85 10.98
CA LEU A 216 -5.75 -2.74 11.04
C LEU A 216 -4.85 -2.40 12.23
N LYS A 217 -4.61 -1.11 12.50
CA LYS A 217 -3.85 -0.66 13.66
C LYS A 217 -4.57 -0.94 14.98
N LEU A 218 -5.89 -0.73 15.04
CA LEU A 218 -6.69 -1.09 16.22
C LEU A 218 -6.61 -2.59 16.53
N GLY A 219 -6.82 -3.44 15.53
CA GLY A 219 -6.71 -4.90 15.67
C GLY A 219 -5.31 -5.33 16.09
N SER A 220 -4.28 -4.71 15.52
CA SER A 220 -2.88 -4.95 15.91
C SER A 220 -2.60 -4.56 17.36
N ALA A 221 -3.17 -3.44 17.84
CA ALA A 221 -3.05 -3.02 19.23
C ALA A 221 -3.77 -3.99 20.18
N TYR A 222 -4.96 -4.48 19.83
CA TYR A 222 -5.62 -5.54 20.59
C TYR A 222 -4.81 -6.84 20.64
N PHE A 223 -4.21 -7.24 19.53
CA PHE A 223 -3.31 -8.40 19.49
C PHE A 223 -2.12 -8.23 20.45
N ARG A 224 -1.50 -7.05 20.50
CA ARG A 224 -0.35 -6.77 21.38
C ARG A 224 -0.67 -6.85 22.87
N VAL A 225 -1.93 -6.64 23.26
CA VAL A 225 -2.40 -6.81 24.66
C VAL A 225 -3.06 -8.17 24.89
N ASN A 226 -2.87 -9.13 23.99
CA ASN A 226 -3.48 -10.47 24.01
C ASN A 226 -5.02 -10.45 24.05
N ASN A 227 -5.66 -9.34 23.66
CA ASN A 227 -7.12 -9.30 23.48
C ASN A 227 -7.48 -9.86 22.11
N PHE A 228 -7.31 -11.17 21.97
CA PHE A 228 -7.50 -11.87 20.70
C PHE A 228 -8.96 -11.87 20.23
N SER A 229 -9.92 -11.78 21.15
CA SER A 229 -11.36 -11.71 20.83
C SER A 229 -11.69 -10.45 20.02
N ASP A 230 -11.27 -9.28 20.50
CA ASP A 230 -11.53 -8.03 19.79
C ASP A 230 -10.64 -7.86 18.56
N ALA A 231 -9.39 -8.34 18.60
CA ALA A 231 -8.53 -8.39 17.42
C ALA A 231 -9.18 -9.22 16.28
N GLN A 232 -9.73 -10.40 16.60
CA GLN A 232 -10.42 -11.25 15.64
C GLN A 232 -11.60 -10.53 14.98
N LYS A 233 -12.46 -9.87 15.78
CA LYS A 233 -13.61 -9.10 15.25
C LYS A 233 -13.18 -8.00 14.30
N VAL A 234 -12.13 -7.25 14.65
CA VAL A 234 -11.62 -6.16 13.82
C VAL A 234 -11.04 -6.68 12.51
N PHE A 235 -10.22 -7.74 12.53
CA PHE A 235 -9.68 -8.30 11.29
C PHE A 235 -10.76 -8.96 10.42
N ALA A 236 -11.74 -9.62 11.02
CA ALA A 236 -12.89 -10.18 10.30
C ALA A 236 -13.72 -9.07 9.63
N PHE A 237 -13.91 -7.93 10.29
CA PHE A 237 -14.54 -6.76 9.68
C PHE A 237 -13.75 -6.28 8.46
N ILE A 238 -12.42 -6.11 8.56
CA ILE A 238 -11.59 -5.69 7.41
C ILE A 238 -11.73 -6.65 6.23
N ILE A 239 -11.73 -7.96 6.49
CA ILE A 239 -11.89 -9.01 5.46
C ILE A 239 -13.29 -8.96 4.84
N ASN A 240 -14.34 -8.68 5.63
CA ASN A 240 -15.69 -8.51 5.10
C ASN A 240 -15.79 -7.31 4.15
N GLU A 241 -15.19 -6.18 4.52
CA GLU A 241 -15.20 -4.97 3.70
C GLU A 241 -14.28 -5.07 2.47
N ASN A 242 -13.12 -5.71 2.63
CA ASN A 242 -12.18 -5.96 1.55
C ASN A 242 -11.54 -7.35 1.68
N PRO A 243 -12.11 -8.36 1.00
CA PRO A 243 -11.58 -9.73 1.01
C PRO A 243 -10.16 -9.85 0.45
N LYS A 244 -9.67 -8.85 -0.30
CA LYS A 244 -8.33 -8.82 -0.89
C LYS A 244 -7.29 -8.11 -0.01
N TYR A 245 -7.65 -7.75 1.23
CA TYR A 245 -6.74 -7.07 2.15
C TYR A 245 -5.83 -8.10 2.86
N GLU A 246 -4.68 -8.40 2.26
CA GLU A 246 -3.75 -9.47 2.64
C GLU A 246 -3.26 -9.36 4.09
N LYS A 247 -3.03 -8.14 4.59
CA LYS A 247 -2.58 -7.89 5.97
C LYS A 247 -3.61 -8.31 7.01
N ALA A 248 -4.90 -8.24 6.68
CA ALA A 248 -5.96 -8.64 7.61
C ALA A 248 -6.03 -10.17 7.71
N TRP A 249 -5.89 -10.89 6.60
CA TRP A 249 -5.77 -12.35 6.58
C TRP A 249 -4.54 -12.83 7.36
N MET A 250 -3.38 -12.20 7.15
CA MET A 250 -2.16 -12.53 7.90
C MET A 250 -2.35 -12.34 9.41
N ASN A 251 -2.87 -11.17 9.81
CA ASN A 251 -3.08 -10.86 11.23
C ASN A 251 -4.18 -11.74 11.87
N LEU A 252 -5.22 -12.11 11.13
CA LEU A 252 -6.24 -13.06 11.59
C LEU A 252 -5.63 -14.46 11.77
N GLY A 253 -4.77 -14.91 10.85
CA GLY A 253 -4.01 -16.15 10.99
C GLY A 253 -3.12 -16.15 12.23
N ALA A 254 -2.43 -15.04 12.51
CA ALA A 254 -1.65 -14.87 13.73
C ALA A 254 -2.52 -14.93 14.99
N VAL A 255 -3.71 -14.30 14.99
CA VAL A 255 -4.68 -14.39 16.10
C VAL A 255 -5.10 -15.84 16.36
N TYR A 256 -5.46 -16.57 15.31
CA TYR A 256 -5.86 -17.98 15.43
C TYR A 256 -4.72 -18.86 15.93
N LEU A 257 -3.49 -18.61 15.46
CA LEU A 257 -2.30 -19.33 15.91
C LEU A 257 -2.07 -19.16 17.42
N GLN A 258 -2.18 -17.92 17.93
CA GLN A 258 -2.03 -17.66 19.37
C GLN A 258 -3.16 -18.27 20.20
N ASN A 259 -4.36 -18.39 19.64
CA ASN A 259 -5.51 -19.05 20.27
C ASN A 259 -5.53 -20.58 20.11
N GLY A 260 -4.50 -21.19 19.51
CA GLY A 260 -4.43 -22.65 19.29
C GLY A 260 -5.40 -23.19 18.22
N LYS A 261 -6.03 -22.32 17.44
CA LYS A 261 -6.95 -22.65 16.34
C LYS A 261 -6.16 -22.90 15.05
N TYR A 262 -5.41 -24.00 15.03
CA TYR A 262 -4.39 -24.21 14.00
C TYR A 262 -4.96 -24.38 12.58
N GLN A 263 -6.13 -24.98 12.42
CA GLN A 263 -6.73 -25.17 11.09
C GLN A 263 -7.19 -23.83 10.50
N GLU A 264 -7.84 -23.00 11.32
CA GLU A 264 -8.28 -21.67 10.91
C GLU A 264 -7.09 -20.73 10.67
N ALA A 265 -6.00 -20.89 11.44
CA ALA A 265 -4.76 -20.17 11.22
C ALA A 265 -4.12 -20.55 9.87
N GLU A 266 -4.00 -21.84 9.56
CA GLU A 266 -3.47 -22.33 8.27
C GLU A 266 -4.30 -21.78 7.11
N PHE A 267 -5.64 -21.85 7.20
CA PHE A 267 -6.54 -21.29 6.20
C PHE A 267 -6.32 -19.79 5.98
N ALA A 268 -6.29 -18.98 7.05
CA ALA A 268 -6.13 -17.54 6.94
C ALA A 268 -4.75 -17.14 6.38
N LEU A 269 -3.68 -17.84 6.79
CA LEU A 269 -2.33 -17.60 6.30
C LEU A 269 -2.18 -17.97 4.81
N ILE A 270 -2.78 -19.09 4.38
CA ILE A 270 -2.81 -19.47 2.96
C ILE A 270 -3.55 -18.42 2.13
N ASN A 271 -4.68 -17.88 2.60
CA ASN A 271 -5.38 -16.80 1.89
C ASN A 271 -4.51 -15.53 1.79
N ALA A 272 -3.77 -15.17 2.85
CA ALA A 272 -2.83 -14.05 2.78
C ALA A 272 -1.74 -14.27 1.71
N ILE A 273 -1.18 -15.48 1.64
CA ILE A 273 -0.15 -15.87 0.67
C ILE A 273 -0.71 -15.98 -0.76
N GLN A 274 -1.98 -16.35 -0.93
CA GLN A 274 -2.63 -16.35 -2.24
C GLN A 274 -2.84 -14.94 -2.78
N LEU A 275 -3.08 -13.96 -1.90
CA LEU A 275 -3.23 -12.55 -2.27
C LEU A 275 -1.86 -11.88 -2.52
N ASP A 276 -0.87 -12.20 -1.71
CA ASP A 276 0.52 -11.78 -1.86
C ASP A 276 1.48 -12.96 -1.64
N PRO A 277 1.93 -13.62 -2.73
CA PRO A 277 2.86 -14.74 -2.66
C PRO A 277 4.20 -14.41 -2.02
N ASP A 278 4.61 -13.14 -1.97
CA ASP A 278 5.88 -12.71 -1.39
C ASP A 278 5.72 -12.11 0.01
N TYR A 279 4.55 -12.31 0.62
CA TYR A 279 4.30 -11.83 1.98
C TYR A 279 5.10 -12.62 3.02
N LEU A 280 6.35 -12.18 3.24
CA LEU A 280 7.33 -12.79 4.14
C LEU A 280 6.75 -13.12 5.52
N GLN A 281 6.03 -12.17 6.13
CA GLN A 281 5.46 -12.35 7.46
C GLN A 281 4.40 -13.46 7.51
N ALA A 282 3.55 -13.59 6.48
CA ALA A 282 2.54 -14.64 6.40
C ALA A 282 3.20 -16.03 6.27
N ARG A 283 4.21 -16.16 5.41
CA ARG A 283 4.98 -17.40 5.24
C ARG A 283 5.76 -17.80 6.49
N LEU A 284 6.44 -16.85 7.15
CA LEU A 284 7.12 -17.11 8.42
C LEU A 284 6.15 -17.60 9.50
N THR A 285 4.97 -16.99 9.57
CA THR A 285 3.93 -17.39 10.53
C THR A 285 3.36 -18.78 10.19
N LEU A 286 3.27 -19.14 8.90
CA LEU A 286 2.85 -20.46 8.45
C LEU A 286 3.91 -21.54 8.79
N VAL A 287 5.20 -21.21 8.66
CA VAL A 287 6.28 -22.08 9.12
C VAL A 287 6.20 -22.30 10.64
N ASP A 288 6.00 -21.24 11.44
CA ASP A 288 5.81 -21.37 12.90
C ASP A 288 4.61 -22.27 13.25
N LEU A 289 3.49 -22.14 12.53
CA LEU A 289 2.34 -23.01 12.65
C LEU A 289 2.69 -24.48 12.39
N TYR A 290 3.42 -24.77 11.30
CA TYR A 290 3.84 -26.13 10.98
C TYR A 290 4.84 -26.70 11.99
N ILE A 291 5.71 -25.87 12.55
CA ILE A 291 6.60 -26.27 13.64
C ILE A 291 5.77 -26.66 14.88
N LYS A 292 4.84 -25.80 15.31
CA LYS A 292 3.98 -26.05 16.48
C LYS A 292 3.10 -27.29 16.33
N THR A 293 2.64 -27.57 15.12
CA THR A 293 1.81 -28.75 14.81
C THR A 293 2.64 -29.98 14.40
N ARG A 294 3.97 -29.92 14.49
CA ARG A 294 4.93 -31.00 14.12
C ARG A 294 4.80 -31.48 12.66
N GLN A 295 4.34 -30.63 11.76
CA GLN A 295 4.23 -30.90 10.32
C GLN A 295 5.56 -30.59 9.61
N LYS A 296 6.62 -31.36 9.93
CA LYS A 296 8.00 -31.10 9.47
C LYS A 296 8.13 -30.94 7.95
N GLN A 297 7.44 -31.77 7.17
CA GLN A 297 7.55 -31.71 5.70
C GLN A 297 6.99 -30.39 5.14
N LYS A 298 5.78 -30.00 5.54
CA LYS A 298 5.18 -28.73 5.12
C LYS A 298 6.03 -27.53 5.52
N ALA A 299 6.62 -27.56 6.72
CA ALA A 299 7.54 -26.51 7.18
C ALA A 299 8.77 -26.40 6.28
N LYS A 300 9.36 -27.53 5.88
CA LYS A 300 10.51 -27.56 4.94
C LYS A 300 10.14 -27.02 3.56
N ASP A 301 8.94 -27.33 3.07
CA ASP A 301 8.48 -26.91 1.75
C ASP A 301 8.33 -25.37 1.69
N GLU A 302 7.68 -24.77 2.69
CA GLU A 302 7.58 -23.30 2.80
C GLU A 302 8.94 -22.63 3.01
N LEU A 303 9.80 -23.23 3.83
CA LEU A 303 11.13 -22.68 4.09
C LEU A 303 12.03 -22.74 2.85
N LYS A 304 11.88 -23.74 1.98
CA LYS A 304 12.58 -23.82 0.71
C LYS A 304 12.27 -22.60 -0.17
N TYR A 305 11.01 -22.16 -0.19
CA TYR A 305 10.62 -20.91 -0.86
C TYR A 305 11.33 -19.72 -0.22
N LEU A 306 11.21 -19.57 1.11
CA LEU A 306 11.79 -18.44 1.83
C LEU A 306 13.32 -18.33 1.67
N LEU A 307 14.05 -19.43 1.69
CA LEU A 307 15.51 -19.44 1.50
C LEU A 307 15.94 -19.12 0.07
N ALA A 308 15.08 -19.35 -0.92
CA ALA A 308 15.38 -19.01 -2.31
C ALA A 308 15.29 -17.49 -2.55
N PHE A 309 14.33 -16.81 -1.91
CA PHE A 309 14.07 -15.38 -2.11
C PHE A 309 14.68 -14.48 -1.03
N TYR A 310 14.82 -14.99 0.20
CA TYR A 310 15.33 -14.27 1.36
C TYR A 310 16.46 -15.04 2.07
N PRO A 311 17.54 -15.43 1.35
CA PRO A 311 18.61 -16.26 1.92
C PRO A 311 19.34 -15.61 3.09
N GLU A 312 19.35 -14.27 3.17
CA GLU A 312 20.05 -13.51 4.21
C GLU A 312 19.14 -13.02 5.34
N ASP A 313 17.84 -13.30 5.29
CA ASP A 313 16.92 -12.90 6.34
C ASP A 313 17.19 -13.69 7.64
N ILE A 314 17.37 -12.94 8.74
CA ILE A 314 17.74 -13.50 10.04
C ILE A 314 16.65 -14.44 10.56
N TYR A 315 15.38 -14.10 10.38
CA TYR A 315 14.26 -14.90 10.86
C TYR A 315 14.10 -16.17 10.02
N VAL A 316 14.31 -16.10 8.71
CA VAL A 316 14.31 -17.28 7.83
C VAL A 316 15.39 -18.27 8.25
N LYS A 317 16.62 -17.80 8.51
CA LYS A 317 17.73 -18.65 9.00
C LYS A 317 17.41 -19.28 10.36
N GLN A 318 16.81 -18.53 11.28
CA GLN A 318 16.39 -19.05 12.59
C GLN A 318 15.32 -20.15 12.44
N MET A 319 14.32 -19.93 11.58
CA MET A 319 13.28 -20.93 11.30
C MET A 319 13.88 -22.22 10.71
N GLN A 320 14.92 -22.12 9.87
CA GLN A 320 15.61 -23.29 9.34
C GLN A 320 16.19 -24.21 10.41
N GLN A 321 16.85 -23.61 11.42
CA GLN A 321 17.41 -24.38 12.52
C GLN A 321 16.31 -25.09 13.32
N SER A 322 15.21 -24.39 13.61
CA SER A 322 14.04 -24.93 14.31
C SER A 322 13.41 -26.11 13.55
N VAL A 323 13.19 -25.96 12.24
CA VAL A 323 12.60 -27.03 11.41
C VAL A 323 13.51 -28.26 11.32
N ASN A 324 14.83 -28.07 11.28
CA ASN A 324 15.77 -29.18 11.26
C ASN A 324 15.76 -29.98 12.58
N SER A 325 15.50 -29.30 13.71
CA SER A 325 15.47 -29.88 15.05
C SER A 325 14.18 -30.62 15.44
N LEU A 326 13.09 -30.47 14.66
CA LEU A 326 11.82 -31.20 14.84
C LEU A 326 11.93 -32.70 14.63
#